data_AF-A0A1I5K0F8-F1
#
_entry.id   AF-A0A1I5K0F8-F1
#
_cell.length_a   1.000
_cell.length_b   1.000
_cell.length_c   1.000
_cell.angle_alpha   90.00
_cell.angle_beta   90.00
_cell.angle_gamma   90.00
#
_symmetry.space_group_name_H-M   'P 1'
#
loop_
_entity.id
_entity.type
_entity.pdbx_description
1 polymer ?
#
loop_
_entity_poly.entity_id
_entity_poly.type
_entity_poly.pdbx_seq_one_letter_code
_entity_poly.pdbx_strand_id
1 'polypeptide(L)'
;MSGTHLGLYRGVVEEGADPAARGRVLVSVPAVLGGALRRAERSVDRPGAVEPLAAGTAVWVQFEDGDADRPVVVGCVPGPPEP
;
A
#
# COMPACT_ATOMS: atom_id res chain seq x y z
N MET A 1 19.40 -3.16 -3.67
CA MET A 1 20.04 -2.13 -2.83
C MET A 1 19.30 -2.13 -1.51
N SER A 2 19.97 -2.44 -0.39
CA SER A 2 19.35 -2.38 0.94
C SER A 2 19.59 -0.99 1.51
N GLY A 3 18.70 -0.06 1.20
CA GLY A 3 18.66 1.28 1.81
C GLY A 3 17.41 1.40 2.67
N THR A 4 17.46 2.21 3.73
CA THR A 4 16.29 2.49 4.57
C THR A 4 15.35 3.44 3.83
N HIS A 5 14.11 3.01 3.57
CA HIS A 5 13.12 3.74 2.77
C HIS A 5 12.20 4.59 3.65
N LEU A 6 12.68 5.76 4.09
CA LEU A 6 11.97 6.63 5.05
C LEU A 6 10.99 7.64 4.44
N GLY A 7 10.76 7.57 3.13
CA GLY A 7 9.88 8.50 2.41
C GLY A 7 8.45 8.00 2.21
N LEU A 8 7.63 8.86 1.62
CA LEU A 8 6.36 8.47 0.99
C LEU A 8 6.62 8.06 -0.45
N TYR A 9 6.14 6.88 -0.83
CA TYR A 9 6.31 6.32 -2.16
C TYR A 9 4.97 6.11 -2.85
N ARG A 10 5.00 6.16 -4.19
CA ARG A 10 3.85 5.87 -5.04
C ARG A 10 3.71 4.38 -5.22
N GLY A 11 2.53 3.86 -4.92
CA GLY A 11 2.17 2.49 -5.22
C GLY A 11 0.82 2.37 -5.91
N VAL A 12 0.53 1.17 -6.38
CA VAL A 12 -0.75 0.78 -6.97
C VAL A 12 -1.22 -0.49 -6.28
N VAL A 13 -2.50 -0.55 -5.94
CA VAL A 13 -3.14 -1.78 -5.44
C VAL A 13 -3.27 -2.75 -6.61
N GLU A 14 -2.64 -3.92 -6.51
CA GLU A 14 -2.77 -4.98 -7.51
C GLU A 14 -3.93 -5.93 -7.17
N GLU A 15 -4.21 -6.12 -5.87
CA GLU A 15 -5.30 -6.97 -5.39
C GLU A 15 -5.75 -6.51 -4.00
N GLY A 16 -7.06 -6.27 -3.84
CA GLY A 16 -7.66 -5.81 -2.59
C GLY A 16 -8.04 -6.91 -1.60
N ALA A 17 -8.13 -8.17 -2.05
CA ALA A 17 -8.54 -9.29 -1.23
C ALA A 17 -7.39 -9.76 -0.33
N ASP A 18 -7.66 -9.92 0.96
CA ASP A 18 -6.72 -10.48 1.93
C ASP A 18 -7.15 -11.90 2.35
N PRO A 19 -6.43 -12.95 1.94
CA PRO A 19 -6.72 -14.32 2.35
C PRO A 19 -6.68 -14.53 3.88
N ALA A 20 -5.95 -13.69 4.62
CA ALA A 20 -5.88 -13.77 6.08
C ALA A 20 -6.98 -12.95 6.79
N ALA A 21 -7.88 -12.29 6.03
CA ALA A 21 -8.94 -11.45 6.55
C ALA A 21 -8.46 -10.35 7.53
N ARG A 22 -7.25 -9.81 7.32
CA ARG A 22 -6.68 -8.71 8.12
C ARG A 22 -6.88 -7.33 7.47
N GLY A 23 -7.39 -7.28 6.24
CA GLY A 23 -7.60 -6.05 5.49
C GLY A 23 -6.37 -5.53 4.74
N ARG A 24 -5.34 -6.37 4.55
CA ARG A 24 -4.13 -6.03 3.79
C ARG A 24 -4.41 -5.98 2.29
N VAL A 25 -3.56 -5.31 1.53
CA VAL A 25 -3.66 -5.22 0.06
C VAL A 25 -2.35 -5.62 -0.61
N LEU A 26 -2.40 -6.25 -1.79
CA LEU A 26 -1.19 -6.36 -2.62
C LEU A 26 -0.88 -5.01 -3.21
N VAL A 27 0.36 -4.58 -3.11
CA VAL A 27 0.83 -3.37 -3.78
C VAL A 27 2.07 -3.63 -4.60
N SER A 28 2.16 -2.91 -5.71
CA SER A 28 3.41 -2.62 -6.40
C SER A 28 3.91 -1.25 -5.93
N VAL A 29 5.23 -1.12 -5.73
CA VAL A 29 5.90 0.15 -5.40
C VAL A 29 7.20 0.22 -6.20
N PRO A 30 7.17 0.61 -7.50
CA PRO A 30 8.31 0.41 -8.39
C PRO A 30 9.61 1.08 -7.94
N ALA A 31 9.50 2.24 -7.27
CA ALA A 31 10.67 2.97 -6.76
C ALA A 31 11.43 2.25 -5.62
N VAL A 32 10.81 1.27 -4.96
CA VAL A 32 11.39 0.55 -3.81
C VAL A 32 11.49 -0.96 -4.09
N LEU A 33 10.41 -1.55 -4.60
CA LEU A 33 10.28 -2.99 -4.83
C LEU A 33 10.70 -3.41 -6.25
N GLY A 34 10.96 -2.46 -7.16
CA GLY A 34 11.19 -2.73 -8.58
C GLY A 34 9.96 -3.36 -9.22
N GLY A 35 10.01 -4.67 -9.50
CA GLY A 35 8.88 -5.43 -10.03
C GLY A 35 8.20 -6.35 -9.01
N ALA A 36 8.70 -6.41 -7.78
CA ALA A 36 8.15 -7.29 -6.76
C ALA A 36 6.86 -6.72 -6.17
N LEU A 37 5.97 -7.63 -5.77
CA LEU A 37 4.75 -7.30 -5.04
C LEU A 37 4.92 -7.62 -3.56
N ARG A 38 4.23 -6.85 -2.72
CA ARG A 38 4.19 -7.07 -1.26
C ARG A 38 2.78 -6.85 -0.73
N ARG A 39 2.40 -7.65 0.27
CA ARG A 39 1.17 -7.40 1.04
C ARG A 39 1.47 -6.27 2.01
N ALA A 40 0.73 -5.18 1.90
CA ALA A 40 0.87 -4.02 2.77
C ALA A 40 -0.24 -4.01 3.82
N GLU A 41 0.13 -3.69 5.06
CA GLU A 41 -0.84 -3.26 6.07
C GLU A 41 -1.49 -1.94 5.64
N ARG A 42 -2.61 -1.59 6.25
CA ARG A 42 -3.31 -0.32 5.98
C ARG A 42 -3.38 0.51 7.23
N SER A 43 -2.93 1.75 7.14
CA SER A 43 -3.23 2.78 8.13
C SER A 43 -4.71 3.14 8.02
N VAL A 44 -5.49 2.80 9.03
CA VAL A 44 -6.94 3.02 9.07
C VAL A 44 -7.34 3.71 10.37
N ASP A 45 -8.31 4.60 10.29
CA ASP A 45 -8.76 5.39 11.45
C ASP A 45 -9.48 4.54 12.49
N ARG A 46 -10.13 3.45 12.07
CA ARG A 46 -10.80 2.51 12.96
C ARG A 46 -10.41 1.08 12.65
N PRO A 47 -10.02 0.28 13.67
CA PRO A 47 -9.81 -1.14 13.50
C PRO A 47 -11.15 -1.84 13.22
N GLY A 48 -11.15 -2.79 12.28
CA GLY A 48 -12.36 -3.54 11.92
C GLY A 48 -12.41 -3.91 10.42
N ALA A 49 -13.62 -4.10 9.91
CA ALA A 49 -13.84 -4.38 8.49
C ALA A 49 -13.46 -3.15 7.65
N VAL A 50 -12.30 -3.21 7.01
CA VAL A 50 -11.87 -2.20 6.05
C VAL A 50 -12.36 -2.61 4.67
N GLU A 51 -13.06 -1.73 3.98
CA GLU A 51 -13.49 -2.02 2.61
C GLU A 51 -12.27 -2.30 1.71
N PRO A 52 -12.32 -3.36 0.88
CA PRO A 52 -11.23 -3.65 -0.05
C PRO A 52 -10.99 -2.47 -1.00
N LEU A 53 -9.73 -2.12 -1.23
CA LEU A 53 -9.39 -1.20 -2.31
C LEU A 53 -9.44 -1.95 -3.64
N ALA A 54 -10.02 -1.32 -4.66
CA ALA A 54 -10.04 -1.90 -6.01
C ALA A 54 -8.62 -2.00 -6.57
N ALA A 55 -8.36 -3.04 -7.36
CA ALA A 55 -7.15 -3.13 -8.17
C ALA A 55 -7.03 -1.89 -9.10
N GLY A 56 -5.82 -1.39 -9.29
CA GLY A 56 -5.54 -0.14 -10.01
C GLY A 56 -5.63 1.13 -9.14
N THR A 57 -6.09 1.04 -7.88
CA THR A 57 -6.15 2.21 -6.99
C THR A 57 -4.75 2.73 -6.68
N ALA A 58 -4.49 4.01 -6.97
CA ALA A 58 -3.23 4.66 -6.64
C ALA A 58 -3.17 5.00 -5.14
N VAL A 59 -2.05 4.68 -4.50
CA VAL A 59 -1.86 4.81 -3.04
C VAL A 59 -0.52 5.44 -2.67
N TRP A 60 -0.49 6.05 -1.48
CA TRP A 60 0.73 6.42 -0.79
C TRP A 60 1.18 5.29 0.13
N VAL A 61 2.45 4.91 0.03
CA VAL A 61 3.05 3.80 0.78
C VAL A 61 4.24 4.30 1.58
N GLN A 62 4.32 3.90 2.85
CA GLN A 62 5.51 3.97 3.69
C GLN A 62 5.98 2.56 4.03
N PHE A 63 7.15 2.46 4.67
CA PHE A 63 7.75 1.20 5.07
C PHE A 63 8.09 1.27 6.56
N GLU A 64 7.63 0.31 7.36
CA GLU A 64 7.93 0.28 8.80
C GLU A 64 9.45 0.21 9.01
N ASP A 65 10.01 1.14 9.77
CA ASP A 65 11.46 1.31 9.95
C ASP A 65 12.26 1.42 8.63
N GLY A 66 11.59 1.80 7.54
CA GLY A 66 12.14 1.83 6.19
C GLY A 66 12.43 0.46 5.56
N ASP A 67 11.89 -0.62 6.13
CA ASP A 67 12.05 -1.99 5.64
C ASP A 67 11.12 -2.27 4.45
N ALA A 68 11.71 -2.55 3.28
CA ALA A 68 10.98 -2.85 2.04
C ALA A 68 10.03 -4.05 2.15
N ASP A 69 10.27 -4.97 3.09
CA ASP A 69 9.40 -6.13 3.32
C ASP A 69 8.20 -5.82 4.24
N ARG A 70 8.13 -4.60 4.80
CA ARG A 70 7.06 -4.16 5.70
C ARG A 70 6.33 -2.89 5.21
N PRO A 71 5.68 -2.93 4.03
CA PRO A 71 4.96 -1.78 3.52
C PRO A 71 3.65 -1.51 4.29
N VAL A 72 3.29 -0.23 4.38
CA VAL A 72 2.03 0.27 4.92
C VAL A 72 1.42 1.26 3.94
N VAL A 73 0.19 0.99 3.49
CA VAL A 73 -0.61 1.97 2.76
C VAL A 73 -1.13 3.00 3.76
N VAL A 74 -0.74 4.26 3.57
CA VAL A 74 -1.10 5.36 4.48
C VAL A 74 -2.20 6.26 3.93
N GLY A 75 -2.62 6.04 2.69
CA GLY A 75 -3.77 6.72 2.10
C GLY A 75 -3.92 6.44 0.61
N CYS A 76 -5.11 6.71 0.09
CA CYS A 76 -5.33 6.77 -1.35
C CYS A 76 -4.80 8.09 -1.90
N VAL A 77 -4.29 8.04 -3.13
CA VAL A 77 -3.98 9.26 -3.85
C VAL A 77 -5.30 9.83 -4.35
N PRO A 78 -5.57 11.14 -4.12
CA PRO A 78 -6.72 11.79 -4.71
C PRO A 78 -6.69 11.66 -6.25
N GLY A 79 -7.80 11.21 -6.83
CA GLY A 79 -8.06 11.44 -8.24
C GLY A 79 -8.37 12.92 -8.48
N PRO A 80 -8.44 13.36 -9.76
CA PRO A 80 -9.10 14.62 -10.06
C PRO A 80 -10.52 14.61 -9.46
N PRO A 81 -11.06 15.76 -9.00
CA PRO A 81 -12.46 15.82 -8.58
C PRO A 81 -13.35 15.30 -9.70
N GLU A 82 -14.37 14.53 -9.36
CA GLU A 82 -15.41 14.16 -10.32
C GLU A 82 -16.08 15.46 -10.84
N PRO A 83 -16.41 15.52 -12.14
CA PRO A 83 -16.97 16.71 -12.77
C PRO A 83 -18.31 17.14 -12.19
#